data_AF-S9TSR2-F1
#
_entry.id   AF-S9TSR2-F1
#
_cell.length_a   1.000
_cell.length_b   1.000
_cell.length_c   1.000
_cell.angle_alpha   90.00
_cell.angle_beta   90.00
_cell.angle_gamma   90.00
#
_symmetry.space_group_name_H-M   'P 1'
#
loop_
_entity.id
_entity.type
_entity.pdbx_description
1 polymer ?
#
loop_
_entity_poly.entity_id
_entity_poly.type
_entity_poly.pdbx_seq_one_letter_code
_entity_poly.pdbx_strand_id
1 'polypeptide(L)'
;MAAIALNGHRTAQSIKSGHVTYDIERYTVGTFNSRWEYDGSESTDALIKGNIQSSLTSICVNGTPICVAGDSVDENWTASPPVPSNTSRTRYYNIRPGTSDSGRGYIAAGNNSNVYANGKLIAVQGSTVTTHLNTSTTIQEGNQSVHIGG
;
A
#
# COMPACT_ATOMS: atom_id res chain seq x y z
N MET A 1 -15.85 2.03 -21.17
CA MET A 1 -16.26 3.11 -20.24
C MET A 1 -15.81 2.73 -18.84
N ALA A 2 -15.24 3.65 -18.07
CA ALA A 2 -14.67 3.38 -16.75
C ALA A 2 -15.55 3.99 -15.65
N ALA A 3 -15.79 3.23 -14.58
CA ALA A 3 -16.60 3.66 -13.43
C ALA A 3 -15.85 4.72 -12.61
N ILE A 4 -16.52 5.77 -12.15
CA ILE A 4 -15.90 6.88 -11.41
C ILE A 4 -15.39 6.43 -10.03
N ALA A 5 -14.22 6.91 -9.61
CA ALA A 5 -13.71 6.68 -8.26
C ALA A 5 -14.28 7.72 -7.29
N LEU A 6 -14.70 7.26 -6.10
CA LEU A 6 -15.26 8.11 -5.06
C LEU A 6 -14.38 8.11 -3.81
N ASN A 7 -14.58 9.10 -2.97
CA ASN A 7 -13.92 9.19 -1.68
C ASN A 7 -14.11 7.90 -0.86
N GLY A 8 -13.02 7.39 -0.29
CA GLY A 8 -12.99 6.16 0.49
C GLY A 8 -12.82 4.87 -0.33
N HIS A 9 -12.93 4.92 -1.66
CA HIS A 9 -12.67 3.75 -2.51
C HIS A 9 -11.24 3.22 -2.33
N ARG A 10 -11.08 1.92 -2.54
CA ARG A 10 -9.84 1.19 -2.27
C ARG A 10 -8.95 1.09 -3.49
N THR A 11 -7.64 1.08 -3.24
CA THR A 11 -6.66 0.66 -4.24
C THR A 11 -6.56 -0.86 -4.28
N ALA A 12 -6.10 -1.39 -5.41
CA ALA A 12 -5.59 -2.74 -5.46
C ALA A 12 -4.35 -2.84 -4.56
N GLN A 13 -4.08 -4.04 -4.07
CA GLN A 13 -2.90 -4.30 -3.25
C GLN A 13 -1.63 -4.09 -4.08
N SER A 14 -0.59 -3.54 -3.44
CA SER A 14 0.74 -3.39 -4.04
C SER A 14 1.78 -4.03 -3.15
N ILE A 15 2.88 -4.51 -3.74
CA ILE A 15 3.96 -5.17 -3.00
C ILE A 15 5.26 -4.38 -3.22
N LYS A 16 5.91 -3.98 -2.13
CA LYS A 16 7.30 -3.52 -2.14
C LYS A 16 8.20 -4.66 -1.72
N SER A 17 8.91 -5.24 -2.68
CA SER A 17 9.76 -6.40 -2.40
C SER A 17 10.96 -6.05 -1.52
N GLY A 18 11.30 -6.95 -0.58
CA GLY A 18 12.46 -6.82 0.30
C GLY A 18 12.45 -5.58 1.20
N HIS A 19 11.27 -5.06 1.53
CA HIS A 19 11.13 -3.83 2.32
C HIS A 19 11.55 -4.01 3.78
N VAL A 20 11.23 -5.17 4.36
CA VAL A 20 11.52 -5.47 5.76
C VAL A 20 12.71 -6.41 5.81
N THR A 21 13.74 -6.04 6.56
CA THR A 21 14.95 -6.84 6.77
C THR A 21 15.06 -7.23 8.24
N TYR A 22 15.66 -8.38 8.52
CA TYR A 22 15.88 -8.87 9.87
C TYR A 22 17.07 -9.82 9.93
N ASP A 23 17.71 -9.88 11.09
CA ASP A 23 18.81 -10.79 11.37
C ASP A 23 18.29 -12.04 12.09
N ILE A 24 19.00 -13.15 11.92
CA ILE A 24 18.69 -14.47 12.47
C ILE A 24 19.84 -14.88 13.37
N GLU A 25 19.52 -15.35 14.58
CA GLU A 25 20.48 -16.07 15.41
C GLU A 25 19.94 -17.44 15.81
N ARG A 26 20.86 -18.40 15.97
CA ARG A 26 20.57 -19.73 16.48
C ARG A 26 21.15 -19.92 17.88
N TYR A 27 20.43 -20.66 18.71
CA TYR A 27 20.89 -21.02 20.03
C TYR A 27 21.75 -22.26 19.95
N THR A 28 23.03 -22.12 20.28
CA THR A 28 23.99 -23.21 20.34
C THR A 28 24.17 -23.64 21.79
N VAL A 29 23.97 -24.92 22.06
CA VAL A 29 24.18 -25.53 23.38
C VAL A 29 25.55 -26.18 23.40
N GLY A 30 26.49 -25.57 24.13
CA GLY A 30 27.81 -26.13 24.39
C GLY A 30 27.87 -26.80 25.76
N THR A 31 28.87 -27.66 25.96
CA THR A 31 29.08 -28.40 27.22
C THR A 31 29.25 -27.51 28.44
N PHE A 32 29.79 -26.29 28.27
CA PHE A 32 30.06 -25.36 29.37
C PHE A 32 29.40 -23.99 29.22
N ASN A 33 28.87 -23.67 28.04
CA ASN A 33 28.23 -22.40 27.75
C ASN A 33 27.20 -22.58 26.63
N SER A 34 26.06 -21.93 26.77
CA SER A 34 25.05 -21.84 25.72
C SER A 34 24.86 -20.38 25.36
N ARG A 35 24.83 -20.07 24.07
CA ARG A 35 24.75 -18.69 23.59
C ARG A 35 23.95 -18.62 22.29
N TRP A 36 23.47 -17.42 22.00
CA TRP A 36 22.95 -17.11 20.68
C TRP A 36 24.10 -16.74 19.76
N GLU A 37 24.08 -17.28 18.55
CA GLU A 37 25.09 -17.06 17.51
C GLU A 37 24.39 -16.59 16.25
N TYR A 38 24.92 -15.53 15.65
CA TYR A 38 24.44 -15.01 14.37
C TYR A 38 24.50 -16.11 13.29
N ASP A 39 23.38 -16.31 12.59
CA ASP A 39 23.15 -17.37 11.61
C ASP A 39 22.76 -16.82 10.23
N GLY A 40 22.57 -15.50 10.09
CA GLY A 40 22.33 -14.83 8.80
C GLY A 40 21.37 -13.66 8.90
N SER A 41 21.01 -13.09 7.74
CA SER A 41 19.96 -12.08 7.60
C SER A 41 19.03 -12.46 6.45
N GLU A 42 17.77 -12.09 6.56
CA GLU A 42 16.74 -12.29 5.55
C GLU A 42 15.88 -11.04 5.36
N SER A 43 14.99 -11.08 4.36
CA SER A 43 14.04 -10.02 4.09
C SER A 43 12.66 -10.55 3.74
N THR A 44 11.64 -9.73 3.95
CA THR A 44 10.27 -9.96 3.49
C THR A 44 9.67 -8.69 2.86
N ASP A 45 8.58 -8.85 2.13
CA ASP A 45 7.97 -7.76 1.39
C ASP A 45 7.03 -6.93 2.26
N ALA A 46 6.64 -5.74 1.78
CA ALA A 46 5.56 -4.96 2.36
C ALA A 46 4.33 -4.99 1.44
N LEU A 47 3.22 -5.51 1.96
CA LEU A 47 1.91 -5.48 1.30
C LEU A 47 1.19 -4.19 1.66
N ILE A 48 0.97 -3.34 0.67
CA ILE A 48 0.41 -1.99 0.80
C ILE A 48 -1.07 -2.02 0.41
N LYS A 49 -1.92 -1.36 1.21
CA LYS A 49 -3.34 -1.14 0.97
C LYS A 49 -3.67 0.33 1.17
N GLY A 50 -4.48 0.90 0.28
CA GLY A 50 -4.83 2.32 0.33
C GLY A 50 -6.32 2.60 0.22
N ASN A 51 -6.73 3.73 0.81
CA ASN A 51 -8.05 4.34 0.66
C ASN A 51 -7.88 5.77 0.14
N ILE A 52 -8.62 6.10 -0.91
CA ILE A 52 -8.50 7.41 -1.57
C ILE A 52 -9.22 8.47 -0.73
N GLN A 53 -8.59 9.64 -0.59
CA GLN A 53 -9.17 10.83 0.02
C GLN A 53 -9.38 11.90 -1.05
N SER A 54 -10.64 12.21 -1.34
CA SER A 54 -10.97 13.27 -2.30
C SER A 54 -10.57 14.65 -1.78
N SER A 55 -9.92 15.45 -2.61
CA SER A 55 -9.68 16.88 -2.32
C SER A 55 -10.88 17.77 -2.66
N LEU A 56 -11.91 17.22 -3.32
CA LEU A 56 -13.11 17.95 -3.73
C LEU A 56 -14.25 17.73 -2.73
N THR A 57 -15.08 18.76 -2.56
CA THR A 57 -16.33 18.69 -1.78
C THR A 57 -17.55 19.16 -2.57
N SER A 58 -17.35 19.81 -3.72
CA SER A 58 -18.40 20.43 -4.51
C SER A 58 -19.05 19.51 -5.54
N ILE A 59 -18.40 18.40 -5.89
CA ILE A 59 -18.89 17.45 -6.91
C ILE A 59 -18.99 16.08 -6.27
N CYS A 60 -20.23 15.59 -6.17
CA CYS A 60 -20.55 14.35 -5.49
C CYS A 60 -21.41 13.46 -6.37
N VAL A 61 -21.24 12.15 -6.23
CA VAL A 61 -22.15 11.14 -6.77
C VAL A 61 -22.78 10.44 -5.57
N ASN A 62 -24.12 10.44 -5.49
CA ASN A 62 -24.87 9.88 -4.36
C ASN A 62 -24.39 10.40 -2.99
N GLY A 63 -24.11 11.70 -2.90
CA GLY A 63 -23.64 12.35 -1.67
C GLY A 63 -22.16 12.10 -1.31
N THR A 64 -21.44 11.29 -2.10
CA THR A 64 -20.00 11.03 -1.87
C THR A 64 -19.15 11.80 -2.88
N PRO A 65 -18.12 12.55 -2.46
CA PRO A 65 -17.27 13.30 -3.38
C PRO A 65 -16.55 12.41 -4.40
N ILE A 66 -16.42 12.90 -5.63
CA ILE A 66 -15.62 12.24 -6.66
C ILE A 66 -14.13 12.46 -6.42
N CYS A 67 -13.29 11.57 -6.90
CA CYS A 67 -11.84 11.72 -6.82
C CYS A 67 -11.24 12.22 -8.15
N VAL A 68 -10.10 12.89 -8.06
CA VAL A 68 -9.34 13.44 -9.19
C VAL A 68 -7.85 13.07 -9.10
N ALA A 69 -7.12 13.21 -10.20
CA ALA A 69 -5.68 13.09 -10.21
C ALA A 69 -5.03 14.07 -9.21
N GLY A 70 -4.04 13.58 -8.46
CA GLY A 70 -3.37 14.30 -7.38
C GLY A 70 -4.07 14.21 -6.03
N ASP A 71 -5.23 13.56 -5.92
CA ASP A 71 -5.82 13.24 -4.61
C ASP A 71 -4.91 12.27 -3.84
N SER A 72 -4.90 12.44 -2.51
CA SER A 72 -4.10 11.59 -1.62
C SER A 72 -4.72 10.21 -1.45
N VAL A 73 -3.87 9.22 -1.22
CA VAL A 73 -4.26 7.88 -0.81
C VAL A 73 -3.67 7.64 0.56
N ASP A 74 -4.50 7.45 1.58
CA ASP A 74 -4.02 7.05 2.90
C ASP A 74 -3.74 5.56 2.87
N GLU A 75 -2.50 5.19 3.19
CA GLU A 75 -1.96 3.85 3.00
C GLU A 75 -1.47 3.26 4.31
N ASN A 76 -1.65 1.95 4.44
CA ASN A 76 -1.01 1.14 5.46
C ASN A 76 -0.29 -0.02 4.77
N TRP A 77 0.84 -0.44 5.34
CA TRP A 77 1.50 -1.66 4.91
C TRP A 77 1.79 -2.59 6.08
N THR A 78 1.89 -3.88 5.76
CA THR A 78 2.28 -4.93 6.69
C THR A 78 3.28 -5.86 6.02
N ALA A 79 4.27 -6.35 6.77
CA ALA A 79 5.19 -7.38 6.33
C ALA A 79 4.41 -8.60 5.80
N SER A 80 4.70 -9.02 4.57
CA SER A 80 4.00 -10.12 3.92
C SER A 80 4.95 -10.92 3.03
N PRO A 81 5.30 -12.17 3.39
CA PRO A 81 4.94 -12.87 4.63
C PRO A 81 5.39 -12.13 5.92
N PRO A 82 4.74 -12.38 7.08
CA PRO A 82 5.19 -11.78 8.33
C PRO A 82 6.60 -12.27 8.69
N VAL A 83 7.38 -11.42 9.39
CA VAL A 83 8.65 -11.87 9.99
C VAL A 83 8.36 -13.05 10.92
N PRO A 84 9.12 -14.16 10.85
CA PRO A 84 8.85 -15.33 11.68
C PRO A 84 8.97 -15.03 13.18
N SER A 85 8.23 -15.80 13.99
CA SER A 85 8.31 -15.71 15.45
C SER A 85 9.53 -16.42 16.01
N ASN A 86 10.09 -15.88 17.09
CA ASN A 86 11.17 -16.52 17.84
C ASN A 86 10.74 -17.89 18.38
N THR A 87 11.70 -18.80 18.44
CA THR A 87 11.58 -20.12 19.07
C THR A 87 12.63 -20.27 20.17
N SER A 88 12.66 -21.43 20.84
CA SER A 88 13.71 -21.75 21.81
C SER A 88 15.10 -21.93 21.18
N ARG A 89 15.19 -22.07 19.86
CA ARG A 89 16.45 -22.32 19.13
C ARG A 89 16.77 -21.31 18.04
N THR A 90 15.84 -20.44 17.67
CA THR A 90 16.04 -19.42 16.64
C THR A 90 15.41 -18.11 17.08
N ARG A 91 16.12 -17.00 16.97
CA ARG A 91 15.57 -15.66 17.18
C ARG A 91 15.77 -14.80 15.94
N TYR A 92 14.76 -14.00 15.64
CA TYR A 92 14.70 -13.00 14.60
C TYR A 92 14.73 -11.62 15.28
N TYR A 93 15.68 -10.78 14.89
CA TYR A 93 15.95 -9.51 15.57
C TYR A 93 16.40 -8.45 14.57
N ASN A 94 16.66 -7.23 15.06
CA ASN A 94 17.03 -6.08 14.22
C ASN A 94 16.05 -5.84 13.05
N ILE A 95 14.75 -6.04 13.30
CA ILE A 95 13.71 -5.85 12.29
C ILE A 95 13.65 -4.37 11.87
N ARG A 96 13.87 -4.09 10.59
CA ARG A 96 13.87 -2.73 10.02
C ARG A 96 13.07 -2.68 8.72
N PRO A 97 12.29 -1.61 8.46
CA PRO A 97 12.01 -0.47 9.36
C PRO A 97 11.03 -0.80 10.50
N GLY A 98 10.39 -1.98 10.44
CA GLY A 98 9.37 -2.46 11.36
C GLY A 98 8.60 -3.58 10.67
N THR A 99 7.48 -4.02 11.24
CA THR A 99 6.60 -5.03 10.60
C THR A 99 5.35 -4.43 9.97
N SER A 100 5.09 -3.14 10.21
CA SER A 100 3.99 -2.37 9.62
C SER A 100 4.26 -0.88 9.79
N ASP A 101 3.75 -0.07 8.88
CA ASP A 101 3.69 1.39 9.03
C ASP A 101 2.53 1.95 8.19
N SER A 102 2.33 3.26 8.28
CA SER A 102 1.39 4.05 7.50
C SER A 102 2.11 5.07 6.63
N GLY A 103 1.45 5.53 5.57
CA GLY A 103 1.99 6.55 4.69
C GLY A 103 0.92 7.13 3.78
N ARG A 104 1.35 8.02 2.89
CA ARG A 104 0.46 8.68 1.93
C ARG A 104 0.99 8.57 0.52
N GLY A 105 0.24 7.87 -0.32
CA GLY A 105 0.38 7.84 -1.76
C GLY A 105 -0.47 8.93 -2.44
N TYR A 106 -0.57 8.87 -3.76
CA TYR A 106 -1.44 9.76 -4.53
C TYR A 106 -1.91 9.13 -5.84
N ILE A 107 -3.05 9.60 -6.36
CA ILE A 107 -3.52 9.24 -7.69
C ILE A 107 -2.64 9.93 -8.73
N ALA A 108 -1.83 9.16 -9.45
CA ALA A 108 -0.89 9.67 -10.44
C ALA A 108 -1.58 10.10 -11.75
N ALA A 109 -2.63 9.40 -12.15
CA ALA A 109 -3.36 9.68 -13.39
C ALA A 109 -4.86 9.38 -13.25
N GLY A 110 -5.70 10.24 -13.84
CA GLY A 110 -7.15 10.09 -13.86
C GLY A 110 -7.64 9.23 -15.05
N ASN A 111 -8.74 9.63 -15.67
CA ASN A 111 -9.30 9.00 -16.87
C ASN A 111 -8.53 9.39 -18.14
N ASN A 112 -8.63 8.55 -19.18
CA ASN A 112 -8.02 8.78 -20.50
C ASN A 112 -8.95 9.52 -21.48
N SER A 113 -10.17 9.86 -21.07
CA SER A 113 -11.19 10.51 -21.90
C SER A 113 -11.13 12.03 -21.81
N ASN A 114 -10.12 12.61 -21.15
CA ASN A 114 -9.98 14.06 -20.97
C ASN A 114 -11.21 14.70 -20.31
N VAL A 115 -11.81 14.00 -19.32
CA VAL A 115 -12.91 14.54 -18.52
C VAL A 115 -12.34 15.11 -17.22
N TYR A 116 -12.62 16.39 -16.97
CA TYR A 116 -12.02 17.14 -15.88
C TYR A 116 -13.06 17.59 -14.85
N ALA A 117 -12.65 17.62 -13.58
CA ALA A 117 -13.34 18.27 -12.49
C ALA A 117 -12.38 19.25 -11.82
N ASN A 118 -12.78 20.53 -11.74
CA ASN A 118 -11.96 21.60 -11.19
C ASN A 118 -10.53 21.67 -11.80
N GLY A 119 -10.44 21.49 -13.12
CA GLY A 119 -9.17 21.53 -13.87
C GLY A 119 -8.29 20.28 -13.75
N LYS A 120 -8.72 19.23 -13.02
CA LYS A 120 -7.99 17.97 -12.85
C LYS A 120 -8.75 16.80 -13.47
N LEU A 121 -8.03 15.82 -14.02
CA LEU A 121 -8.65 14.62 -14.58
C LEU A 121 -9.39 13.85 -13.48
N ILE A 122 -10.65 13.48 -13.75
CA ILE A 122 -11.43 12.64 -12.83
C ILE A 122 -10.79 11.26 -12.72
N ALA A 123 -10.63 10.75 -11.51
CA ALA A 123 -10.15 9.41 -11.25
C ALA A 123 -11.24 8.37 -11.49
N VAL A 124 -10.86 7.23 -12.04
CA VAL A 124 -11.76 6.13 -12.39
C VAL A 124 -11.19 4.81 -11.90
N GLN A 125 -12.00 3.76 -11.88
CA GLN A 125 -11.50 2.40 -11.71
C GLN A 125 -10.38 2.11 -12.73
N GLY A 126 -9.24 1.61 -12.26
CA GLY A 126 -8.04 1.40 -13.07
C GLY A 126 -7.10 2.60 -13.18
N SER A 127 -7.47 3.79 -12.69
CA SER A 127 -6.56 4.93 -12.57
C SER A 127 -5.31 4.55 -11.77
N THR A 128 -4.15 5.04 -12.19
CA THR A 128 -2.86 4.70 -11.58
C THR A 128 -2.66 5.45 -10.27
N VAL A 129 -2.14 4.74 -9.27
CA VAL A 129 -1.77 5.26 -7.95
C VAL A 129 -0.29 5.00 -7.70
N THR A 130 0.43 6.01 -7.23
CA THR A 130 1.79 5.86 -6.70
C THR A 130 1.72 5.78 -5.18
N THR A 131 2.25 4.69 -4.63
CA THR A 131 2.26 4.45 -3.17
C THR A 131 3.39 5.21 -2.48
N HIS A 132 3.29 5.37 -1.17
CA HIS A 132 4.33 6.00 -0.35
C HIS A 132 5.66 5.24 -0.33
N LEU A 133 5.67 3.95 -0.69
CA LEU A 133 6.89 3.14 -0.86
C LEU A 133 7.41 3.12 -2.31
N ASN A 134 6.92 4.04 -3.14
CA ASN A 134 7.27 4.21 -4.56
C ASN A 134 6.99 2.94 -5.38
N THR A 135 5.85 2.30 -5.14
CA THR A 135 5.32 1.25 -6.02
C THR A 135 4.10 1.79 -6.78
N SER A 136 3.73 1.12 -7.87
CA SER A 136 2.53 1.46 -8.64
C SER A 136 1.41 0.48 -8.31
N THR A 137 0.18 0.98 -8.22
CA THR A 137 -1.05 0.20 -8.16
C THR A 137 -2.16 0.92 -8.91
N THR A 138 -3.37 0.41 -8.85
CA THR A 138 -4.55 1.03 -9.46
C THR A 138 -5.67 1.19 -8.46
N ILE A 139 -6.63 2.06 -8.77
CA ILE A 139 -7.90 2.11 -8.07
C ILE A 139 -8.69 0.83 -8.41
N GLN A 140 -9.02 0.03 -7.40
CA GLN A 140 -9.70 -1.25 -7.59
C GLN A 140 -11.22 -1.07 -7.76
N GLU A 141 -11.79 -0.07 -7.09
CA GLU A 141 -13.23 0.13 -6.98
C GLU A 141 -13.72 1.32 -7.79
N GLY A 142 -14.91 1.20 -8.38
CA GLY A 142 -15.57 2.28 -9.12
C GLY A 142 -17.08 2.24 -8.91
N ASN A 143 -17.68 3.43 -8.85
CA ASN A 143 -19.12 3.59 -8.71
C ASN A 143 -19.79 3.34 -10.06
N GLN A 144 -20.70 2.38 -10.10
CA GLN A 144 -21.33 1.92 -11.35
C GLN A 144 -22.53 2.76 -11.79
N SER A 145 -22.90 3.81 -11.06
CA SER A 145 -23.97 4.72 -11.47
C SER A 145 -23.51 5.76 -12.48
N VAL A 146 -22.20 6.03 -12.55
CA VAL A 146 -21.61 7.01 -13.47
C VAL A 146 -20.38 6.40 -14.12
N HIS A 147 -20.40 6.35 -15.45
CA HIS A 147 -19.26 5.92 -16.25
C HIS A 147 -18.71 7.09 -17.05
N ILE A 148 -17.39 7.19 -17.12
CA ILE A 148 -16.69 8.10 -18.02
C ILE A 148 -16.32 7.31 -19.28
N GLY A 149 -16.78 7.82 -20.41
CA GLY A 149 -16.62 7.20 -21.73
C GLY A 149 -15.88 8.11 -22.70
N GLY A 150 -15.14 7.46 -23.59
CA GLY A 150 -14.74 7.93 -24.92
C GLY A 150 -15.05 6.81 -25.89
#